data_AF-A0A5N8VHL5-F1
#
_entry.id   AF-A0A5N8VHL5-F1
#
_cell.length_a   1.000
_cell.length_b   1.000
_cell.length_c   1.000
_cell.angle_alpha   90.00
_cell.angle_beta   90.00
_cell.angle_gamma   90.00
#
_symmetry.space_group_name_H-M   'P 1'
#
loop_
_entity.id
_entity.type
_entity.pdbx_description
1 polymer ?
#
loop_
_entity_poly.entity_id
_entity_poly.type
_entity_poly.pdbx_seq_one_letter_code
_entity_poly.pdbx_strand_id
1 'polypeptide(L)'
;MTEFGTPDAEISRPGHCPWDIRWEAAWTDMLPDAHRHAYGYFHRTLCGIEKPDMTGSQFGMWGGYPDECPDCKVAALAIDARWPEERRDGFRVSVPAVPRPRPEDQPGYVRPADELGRPDIRLPRTPARSTTRVLATRPPAHAHPEDGFRRIGDGPAAVRLPALWAGYGIEPYRPYDGQGRAFAWFRTYPLDTIPPLDEESFVGDFAWFGDIGDPLDHRTAVTDPIEAALAKDGLALPADFTALITRANLHRCLDREGGGAWTDVSGPLSSPADPADRMVLFFRDQQSCVMWYLYLHHDGQSAVVCSDRDFTRERAAGYGPDGEIFWTAPSVESFAYRFLVEARLSSAVYDKERAGDLDPELLAYLAHYVPGPGRP
;
A
#
# COMPACT_ATOMS: atom_id res chain seq x y z
N MET A 1 3.93 -51.81 -22.99
CA MET A 1 2.78 -50.98 -22.62
C MET A 1 3.20 -50.20 -21.40
N THR A 2 3.68 -48.99 -21.60
CA THR A 2 4.31 -48.18 -20.56
C THR A 2 3.20 -47.37 -19.90
N GLU A 3 2.82 -47.76 -18.68
CA GLU A 3 1.93 -46.94 -17.86
C GLU A 3 2.68 -45.67 -17.46
N PHE A 4 2.24 -44.54 -17.99
CA PHE A 4 2.63 -43.23 -17.48
C PHE A 4 1.90 -43.04 -16.16
N GLY A 5 2.57 -43.37 -15.04
CA GLY A 5 2.13 -42.94 -13.72
C GLY A 5 2.15 -41.42 -13.67
N THR A 6 0.98 -40.80 -13.51
CA THR A 6 0.85 -39.39 -13.20
C THR A 6 1.61 -39.13 -11.88
N PRO A 7 2.47 -38.10 -11.77
CA PRO A 7 3.12 -37.79 -10.51
C PRO A 7 2.07 -37.50 -9.44
N ASP A 8 2.25 -38.06 -8.24
CA ASP A 8 1.42 -37.76 -7.08
C ASP A 8 1.44 -36.25 -6.82
N ALA A 9 0.40 -35.55 -7.24
CA ALA A 9 0.18 -34.15 -6.89
C ALA A 9 -0.45 -34.09 -5.49
N GLU A 10 0.07 -33.17 -4.67
CA GLU A 10 -0.46 -32.84 -3.36
C GLU A 10 -1.92 -32.36 -3.48
N ILE A 11 -2.90 -33.23 -3.18
CA ILE A 11 -4.28 -32.80 -2.96
C ILE A 11 -4.40 -32.40 -1.49
N SER A 12 -4.00 -31.17 -1.18
CA SER A 12 -4.34 -30.55 0.11
C SER A 12 -5.84 -30.27 0.13
N ARG A 13 -6.59 -31.01 0.94
CA ARG A 13 -7.98 -30.63 1.27
C ARG A 13 -7.94 -29.78 2.53
N PRO A 14 -8.52 -28.57 2.51
CA PRO A 14 -8.70 -27.80 3.74
C PRO A 14 -9.46 -28.65 4.76
N GLY A 15 -8.90 -28.80 5.96
CA GLY A 15 -9.63 -29.39 7.09
C GLY A 15 -10.84 -28.54 7.46
N HIS A 16 -11.69 -29.04 8.36
CA HIS A 16 -12.72 -28.20 8.96
C HIS A 16 -12.05 -27.00 9.64
N CYS A 17 -12.46 -25.80 9.27
CA CYS A 17 -12.09 -24.58 9.97
C CYS A 17 -13.33 -24.07 10.70
N PRO A 18 -13.32 -23.87 12.03
CA PRO A 18 -14.42 -23.26 12.77
C PRO A 18 -14.93 -21.97 12.14
N TRP A 19 -16.23 -21.67 12.28
CA TRP A 19 -16.88 -20.55 11.58
C TRP A 19 -16.23 -19.20 11.87
N ASP A 20 -15.72 -19.00 13.07
CA ASP A 20 -15.09 -17.76 13.55
C ASP A 20 -13.71 -17.51 12.91
N ILE A 21 -13.07 -18.55 12.40
CA ILE A 21 -11.77 -18.47 11.71
C ILE A 21 -11.82 -19.04 10.27
N ARG A 22 -13.02 -19.20 9.69
CA ARG A 22 -13.20 -19.71 8.32
C ARG A 22 -13.32 -18.60 7.29
N TRP A 23 -14.01 -17.53 7.65
CA TRP A 23 -14.41 -16.49 6.71
C TRP A 23 -13.45 -15.31 6.78
N GLU A 24 -13.09 -14.79 5.62
CA GLU A 24 -12.38 -13.52 5.51
C GLU A 24 -13.37 -12.37 5.73
N ALA A 25 -12.91 -11.24 6.25
CA ALA A 25 -13.75 -10.04 6.28
C ALA A 25 -13.98 -9.54 4.84
N ALA A 26 -15.23 -9.24 4.48
CA ALA A 26 -15.56 -8.59 3.23
C ALA A 26 -15.02 -7.18 3.22
N TRP A 27 -14.48 -6.80 2.07
CA TRP A 27 -13.70 -5.60 1.95
C TRP A 27 -14.08 -4.78 0.75
N THR A 28 -14.61 -3.60 1.03
CA THR A 28 -14.93 -2.51 0.11
C THR A 28 -15.39 -1.35 0.98
N ASP A 29 -15.02 -0.13 0.61
CA ASP A 29 -15.54 1.10 1.23
C ASP A 29 -16.99 1.41 0.81
N MET A 30 -17.58 0.60 -0.08
CA MET A 30 -18.98 0.70 -0.49
C MET A 30 -19.96 -0.12 0.36
N LEU A 31 -19.52 -0.63 1.52
CA LEU A 31 -20.42 -1.31 2.45
C LEU A 31 -21.44 -0.31 3.04
N PRO A 32 -22.71 -0.69 3.18
CA PRO A 32 -23.79 0.23 3.56
C PRO A 32 -23.79 0.60 5.05
N ASP A 33 -23.07 -0.15 5.87
CA ASP A 33 -23.01 0.03 7.32
C ASP A 33 -21.58 -0.22 7.83
N ALA A 34 -21.35 0.15 9.10
CA ALA A 34 -20.06 0.03 9.75
C ALA A 34 -19.77 -1.39 10.28
N HIS A 35 -20.67 -2.36 10.07
CA HIS A 35 -20.42 -3.73 10.54
C HIS A 35 -19.35 -4.41 9.70
N ARG A 36 -18.62 -5.34 10.32
CA ARG A 36 -17.75 -6.24 9.58
C ARG A 36 -18.61 -7.32 8.93
N HIS A 37 -18.59 -7.40 7.61
CA HIS A 37 -19.31 -8.44 6.87
C HIS A 37 -18.39 -9.61 6.55
N ALA A 38 -18.93 -10.82 6.46
CA ALA A 38 -18.18 -11.99 6.04
C ALA A 38 -18.09 -12.03 4.52
N TYR A 39 -16.89 -12.11 3.97
CA TYR A 39 -16.71 -12.35 2.54
C TYR A 39 -17.15 -13.76 2.20
N GLY A 40 -18.09 -13.87 1.25
CA GLY A 40 -18.52 -15.13 0.68
C GLY A 40 -17.69 -15.47 -0.55
N TYR A 41 -18.37 -15.65 -1.68
CA TYR A 41 -17.77 -15.94 -2.98
C TYR A 41 -18.27 -14.92 -4.01
N PHE A 42 -17.47 -14.64 -5.03
CA PHE A 42 -17.83 -13.78 -6.18
C PHE A 42 -18.29 -12.36 -5.78
N HIS A 43 -17.46 -11.63 -5.04
CA HIS A 43 -17.72 -10.22 -4.70
C HIS A 43 -19.00 -9.98 -3.87
N ARG A 44 -19.40 -11.00 -3.10
CA ARG A 44 -20.62 -10.99 -2.30
C ARG A 44 -20.35 -11.40 -0.85
N THR A 45 -21.00 -10.72 0.10
CA THR A 45 -21.00 -11.10 1.51
C THR A 45 -21.91 -12.29 1.78
N LEU A 46 -21.77 -12.95 2.93
CA LEU A 46 -22.70 -14.01 3.34
C LEU A 46 -24.15 -13.52 3.54
N CYS A 47 -24.35 -12.25 3.90
CA CYS A 47 -25.68 -11.65 4.00
C CYS A 47 -26.24 -11.17 2.65
N GLY A 48 -25.49 -11.34 1.55
CA GLY A 48 -25.97 -11.09 0.20
C GLY A 48 -25.68 -9.69 -0.36
N ILE A 49 -24.88 -8.87 0.31
CA ILE A 49 -24.42 -7.59 -0.25
C ILE A 49 -23.39 -7.89 -1.34
N GLU A 50 -23.61 -7.35 -2.53
CA GLU A 50 -22.69 -7.49 -3.67
C GLU A 50 -22.15 -6.12 -4.07
N LYS A 51 -20.83 -6.04 -4.29
CA LYS A 51 -20.16 -4.81 -4.78
C LYS A 51 -19.08 -5.17 -5.78
N PRO A 52 -18.92 -4.43 -6.88
CA PRO A 52 -18.04 -4.81 -7.99
C PRO A 52 -16.56 -4.95 -7.62
N ASP A 53 -16.10 -4.23 -6.59
CA ASP A 53 -14.71 -4.28 -6.11
C ASP A 53 -14.54 -5.08 -4.81
N MET A 54 -15.59 -5.77 -4.33
CA MET A 54 -15.53 -6.45 -3.05
C MET A 54 -14.52 -7.60 -3.09
N THR A 55 -13.60 -7.61 -2.14
CA THR A 55 -12.64 -8.71 -1.96
C THR A 55 -12.76 -9.29 -0.57
N GLY A 56 -12.25 -10.50 -0.38
CA GLY A 56 -11.94 -10.98 0.96
C GLY A 56 -10.68 -10.31 1.49
N SER A 57 -10.67 -10.02 2.78
CA SER A 57 -9.46 -9.55 3.45
C SER A 57 -8.40 -10.63 3.34
N GLN A 58 -7.23 -10.28 2.80
CA GLN A 58 -6.10 -11.19 2.64
C GLN A 58 -5.51 -11.66 3.99
N PHE A 59 -5.85 -11.00 5.11
CA PHE A 59 -5.19 -11.23 6.41
C PHE A 59 -6.14 -11.21 7.62
N GLY A 60 -7.35 -10.70 7.46
CA GLY A 60 -8.33 -10.58 8.54
C GLY A 60 -9.41 -11.64 8.43
N MET A 61 -9.44 -12.56 9.40
CA MET A 61 -10.63 -13.37 9.61
C MET A 61 -11.78 -12.45 10.08
N TRP A 62 -12.98 -12.80 9.64
CA TRP A 62 -14.18 -12.03 9.92
C TRP A 62 -14.69 -12.25 11.35
N GLY A 63 -14.59 -13.47 11.88
CA GLY A 63 -15.19 -13.85 13.16
C GLY A 63 -14.34 -13.54 14.39
N GLY A 64 -15.00 -13.52 15.55
CA GLY A 64 -14.45 -13.20 16.87
C GLY A 64 -14.57 -11.74 17.31
N TYR A 65 -15.25 -10.87 16.55
CA TYR A 65 -15.29 -9.43 16.81
C TYR A 65 -16.67 -8.91 17.28
N PRO A 66 -16.72 -7.86 18.14
CA PRO A 66 -17.98 -7.29 18.61
C PRO A 66 -18.85 -6.62 17.54
N ASP A 67 -18.26 -6.18 16.43
CA ASP A 67 -18.88 -5.40 15.35
C ASP A 67 -19.28 -6.25 14.12
N GLU A 68 -19.32 -7.58 14.26
CA GLU A 68 -19.77 -8.50 13.22
C GLU A 68 -21.20 -8.23 12.75
N CYS A 69 -21.43 -8.30 11.43
CA CYS A 69 -22.77 -8.31 10.84
C CYS A 69 -23.57 -9.51 11.38
N PRO A 70 -24.73 -9.28 12.04
CA PRO A 70 -25.53 -10.37 12.62
C PRO A 70 -26.01 -11.39 11.58
N ASP A 71 -26.37 -10.94 10.38
CA ASP A 71 -26.85 -11.82 9.31
C ASP A 71 -25.73 -12.70 8.75
N CYS A 72 -24.52 -12.15 8.61
CA CYS A 72 -23.34 -12.94 8.25
C CYS A 72 -23.05 -14.01 9.29
N LYS A 73 -23.28 -13.73 10.58
CA LYS A 73 -23.11 -14.69 11.69
C LYS A 73 -24.11 -15.82 11.64
N VAL A 74 -25.38 -15.51 11.42
CA VAL A 74 -26.41 -16.53 11.22
C VAL A 74 -26.06 -17.43 10.04
N ALA A 75 -25.66 -16.85 8.90
CA ALA A 75 -25.26 -17.60 7.72
C ALA A 75 -24.01 -18.48 7.97
N ALA A 76 -22.98 -17.92 8.60
CA ALA A 76 -21.74 -18.63 8.93
C ALA A 76 -21.98 -19.83 9.85
N LEU A 77 -22.76 -19.65 10.92
CA LEU A 77 -23.17 -20.72 11.83
C LEU A 77 -23.99 -21.79 11.12
N ALA A 78 -24.92 -21.39 10.24
CA ALA A 78 -25.72 -22.33 9.45
C ALA A 78 -24.88 -23.15 8.47
N ILE A 79 -23.83 -22.56 7.87
CA ILE A 79 -22.88 -23.26 7.00
C ILE A 79 -21.99 -24.19 7.82
N ASP A 80 -21.55 -23.77 9.01
CA ASP A 80 -20.76 -24.60 9.91
C ASP A 80 -21.51 -25.83 10.43
N ALA A 81 -22.79 -25.67 10.77
CA ALA A 81 -23.66 -26.77 11.17
C ALA A 81 -23.82 -27.87 10.10
N ARG A 82 -23.53 -27.58 8.82
CA ARG A 82 -23.57 -28.57 7.73
C ARG A 82 -22.34 -29.48 7.67
N TRP A 83 -21.26 -29.14 8.37
CA TRP A 83 -20.08 -29.99 8.44
C TRP A 83 -20.33 -31.17 9.38
N PRO A 84 -20.14 -32.42 8.91
CA PRO A 84 -20.28 -33.61 9.75
C PRO A 84 -19.34 -33.56 10.95
N GLU A 85 -19.83 -33.90 12.15
CA GLU A 85 -19.06 -33.84 13.40
C GLU A 85 -17.78 -34.68 13.32
N GLU A 86 -17.87 -35.88 12.72
CA GLU A 86 -16.75 -36.80 12.55
C GLU A 86 -15.65 -36.28 11.60
N ARG A 87 -15.88 -35.15 10.92
CA ARG A 87 -14.91 -34.49 10.03
C ARG A 87 -14.39 -33.17 10.58
N ARG A 88 -14.77 -32.80 11.81
CA ARG A 88 -14.28 -31.58 12.48
C ARG A 88 -12.89 -31.75 13.08
N ASP A 89 -12.52 -32.99 13.41
CA ASP A 89 -11.19 -33.33 13.94
C ASP A 89 -10.20 -33.62 12.80
N GLY A 90 -9.32 -32.67 12.50
CA GLY A 90 -8.20 -32.87 11.57
C GLY A 90 -7.84 -31.63 10.78
N PHE A 91 -6.82 -30.90 11.22
CA PHE A 91 -6.18 -29.86 10.42
C PHE A 91 -5.10 -30.48 9.55
N ARG A 92 -5.36 -30.55 8.23
CA ARG A 92 -4.39 -30.89 7.16
C ARG A 92 -3.71 -32.26 7.31
N VAL A 93 -4.03 -33.19 6.40
CA VAL A 93 -3.13 -34.33 6.16
C VAL A 93 -1.97 -33.83 5.30
N SER A 94 -0.82 -33.58 5.93
CA SER A 94 0.41 -33.27 5.20
C SER A 94 1.01 -34.58 4.68
N VAL A 95 1.02 -34.76 3.36
CA VAL A 95 1.82 -35.81 2.73
C VAL A 95 3.17 -35.18 2.37
N PRO A 96 4.32 -35.81 2.68
CA PRO A 96 5.62 -35.22 2.37
C PRO A 96 5.77 -35.05 0.86
N ALA A 97 5.78 -33.81 0.38
CA ALA A 97 6.26 -33.53 -0.97
C ALA A 97 7.76 -33.82 -1.04
N VAL A 98 8.21 -34.51 -2.09
CA VAL A 98 9.65 -34.61 -2.36
C VAL A 98 10.15 -33.18 -2.61
N PRO A 99 11.15 -32.67 -1.87
CA PRO A 99 11.66 -31.33 -2.08
C PRO A 99 12.12 -31.19 -3.53
N ARG A 100 11.60 -30.20 -4.25
CA ARG A 100 12.21 -29.82 -5.52
C ARG A 100 13.60 -29.25 -5.17
N PRO A 101 14.70 -29.78 -5.73
CA PRO A 101 16.01 -29.18 -5.53
C PRO A 101 15.96 -27.74 -6.05
N ARG A 102 16.40 -26.79 -5.23
CA ARG A 102 16.44 -25.40 -5.66
C ARG A 102 17.54 -25.25 -6.73
N PRO A 103 17.46 -24.25 -7.61
CA PRO A 103 18.50 -24.01 -8.61
C PRO A 103 19.89 -23.90 -7.98
N GLU A 104 19.99 -23.30 -6.78
CA GLU A 104 21.23 -23.22 -5.99
C GLU A 104 21.78 -24.56 -5.48
N ASP A 105 20.95 -25.60 -5.41
CA ASP A 105 21.34 -26.93 -4.94
C ASP A 105 21.95 -27.77 -6.09
N GLN A 106 21.98 -27.25 -7.33
CA GLN A 106 22.57 -27.93 -8.48
C GLN A 106 24.11 -27.81 -8.50
N PRO A 107 24.85 -28.93 -8.66
CA PRO A 107 26.30 -28.89 -8.81
C PRO A 107 26.71 -27.99 -9.98
N GLY A 108 27.54 -26.98 -9.71
CA GLY A 108 28.01 -26.03 -10.72
C GLY A 108 27.13 -24.79 -10.89
N TYR A 109 26.09 -24.60 -10.06
CA TYR A 109 25.38 -23.32 -10.00
C TYR A 109 26.35 -22.20 -9.63
N VAL A 110 26.45 -21.21 -10.52
CA VAL A 110 27.16 -19.96 -10.27
C VAL A 110 26.10 -18.87 -10.19
N ARG A 111 25.98 -18.28 -8.99
CA ARG A 111 25.06 -17.16 -8.77
C ARG A 111 25.41 -16.00 -9.72
N PRO A 112 24.44 -15.42 -10.45
CA PRO A 112 24.68 -14.26 -11.30
C PRO A 112 25.27 -13.07 -10.51
N ALA A 113 26.19 -12.34 -11.14
CA ALA A 113 26.85 -11.18 -10.52
C ALA A 113 25.95 -9.94 -10.41
N ASP A 114 24.85 -9.93 -11.16
CA ASP A 114 23.84 -8.88 -11.23
C ASP A 114 22.52 -9.25 -10.53
N GLU A 115 22.51 -10.36 -9.78
CA GLU A 115 21.39 -10.77 -8.93
C GLU A 115 21.21 -9.75 -7.78
N LEU A 116 19.99 -9.26 -7.61
CA LEU A 116 19.61 -8.33 -6.54
C LEU A 116 19.70 -9.02 -5.15
N GLY A 117 19.65 -8.21 -4.09
CA GLY A 117 19.78 -8.68 -2.71
C GLY A 117 21.21 -8.70 -2.18
N ARG A 118 22.14 -8.02 -2.86
CA ARG A 118 23.54 -7.88 -2.44
C ARG A 118 23.99 -6.41 -2.43
N PRO A 119 24.77 -5.96 -1.44
CA PRO A 119 25.22 -4.57 -1.38
C PRO A 119 26.31 -4.24 -2.43
N ASP A 120 27.00 -5.26 -2.98
CA ASP A 120 28.13 -5.12 -3.89
C ASP A 120 27.76 -5.30 -5.38
N ILE A 121 26.47 -5.26 -5.72
CA ILE A 121 26.05 -5.40 -7.13
C ILE A 121 26.58 -4.26 -7.98
N ARG A 122 26.86 -4.58 -9.25
CA ARG A 122 27.05 -3.57 -10.28
C ARG A 122 25.75 -3.39 -11.03
N LEU A 123 25.11 -2.24 -10.84
CA LEU A 123 23.94 -1.90 -11.62
C LEU A 123 24.31 -1.69 -13.09
N PRO A 124 23.47 -2.13 -14.04
CA PRO A 124 23.61 -1.75 -15.42
C PRO A 124 23.52 -0.21 -15.54
N ARG A 125 24.26 0.35 -16.51
CA ARG A 125 24.14 1.78 -16.79
C ARG A 125 22.75 2.07 -17.34
N THR A 126 21.99 2.90 -16.64
CA THR A 126 20.74 3.45 -17.16
C THR A 126 21.05 4.22 -18.45
N PRO A 127 20.38 3.95 -19.58
CA PRO A 127 20.63 4.64 -20.83
C PRO A 127 20.48 6.16 -20.66
N ALA A 128 21.39 6.97 -21.21
CA ALA A 128 21.33 8.44 -21.11
C ALA A 128 20.05 9.10 -21.69
N ARG A 129 19.18 8.32 -22.34
CA ARG A 129 17.89 8.76 -22.91
C ARG A 129 16.68 8.32 -22.09
N SER A 130 16.85 7.62 -20.97
CA SER A 130 15.72 7.30 -20.10
C SER A 130 15.28 8.59 -19.41
N THR A 131 14.10 9.10 -19.77
CA THR A 131 13.42 10.15 -19.03
C THR A 131 12.89 9.54 -17.74
N THR A 132 13.75 9.44 -16.73
CA THR A 132 13.38 8.95 -15.40
C THR A 132 12.86 10.08 -14.55
N ARG A 133 11.85 9.80 -13.71
CA ARG A 133 11.35 10.78 -12.73
C ARG A 133 12.19 10.83 -11.45
N VAL A 134 13.17 9.94 -11.33
CA VAL A 134 14.18 10.00 -10.28
C VAL A 134 15.30 10.94 -10.70
N LEU A 135 15.56 11.96 -9.88
CA LEU A 135 16.65 12.90 -10.11
C LEU A 135 17.98 12.32 -9.62
N ALA A 136 19.03 12.44 -10.44
CA ALA A 136 20.36 11.98 -10.05
C ALA A 136 20.96 12.77 -8.88
N THR A 137 20.57 14.03 -8.73
CA THR A 137 20.97 14.92 -7.64
C THR A 137 19.78 15.70 -7.15
N ARG A 138 19.70 15.90 -5.84
CA ARG A 138 18.69 16.76 -5.25
C ARG A 138 18.89 18.21 -5.72
N PRO A 139 17.83 18.90 -6.17
CA PRO A 139 17.92 20.34 -6.45
C PRO A 139 18.41 21.11 -5.22
N PRO A 140 19.26 22.15 -5.38
CA PRO A 140 19.78 22.93 -4.25
C PRO A 140 18.64 23.54 -3.42
N ALA A 141 18.87 23.65 -2.11
CA ALA A 141 17.91 23.87 -1.01
C ALA A 141 17.01 25.14 -1.06
N HIS A 142 16.97 25.88 -2.17
CA HIS A 142 16.05 27.01 -2.36
C HIS A 142 14.57 26.58 -2.45
N ALA A 143 14.27 25.29 -2.49
CA ALA A 143 12.91 24.76 -2.51
C ALA A 143 12.37 24.34 -1.11
N HIS A 144 13.20 23.98 -0.12
CA HIS A 144 12.70 23.49 1.19
C HIS A 144 13.67 23.79 2.34
N PRO A 145 13.55 24.95 3.01
CA PRO A 145 14.57 25.48 3.92
C PRO A 145 14.53 24.93 5.35
N GLU A 146 13.69 23.95 5.71
CA GLU A 146 13.46 23.60 7.10
C GLU A 146 13.90 22.15 7.43
N ASP A 147 14.96 22.03 8.22
CA ASP A 147 15.58 20.81 8.76
C ASP A 147 14.58 19.72 9.18
N GLY A 148 14.20 18.84 8.25
CA GLY A 148 13.27 17.73 8.53
C GLY A 148 11.78 18.10 8.60
N PHE A 149 11.39 19.29 8.15
CA PHE A 149 9.99 19.73 8.11
C PHE A 149 9.54 20.15 6.71
N ARG A 150 8.22 20.14 6.50
CA ARG A 150 7.54 20.66 5.32
C ARG A 150 6.33 21.48 5.71
N ARG A 151 5.95 22.40 4.83
CA ARG A 151 4.79 23.27 5.00
C ARG A 151 3.70 22.89 4.02
N ILE A 152 2.46 23.02 4.48
CA ILE A 152 1.26 22.98 3.63
C ILE A 152 0.59 24.34 3.83
N GLY A 153 0.32 25.02 2.73
CA GLY A 153 -0.19 26.37 2.70
C GLY A 153 0.87 27.46 2.73
N ASP A 154 0.43 28.70 2.51
CA ASP A 154 1.27 29.89 2.46
C ASP A 154 1.10 30.82 3.67
N GLY A 155 2.14 31.61 3.97
CA GLY A 155 2.08 32.67 4.96
C GLY A 155 2.00 32.19 6.43
N PRO A 156 1.41 32.99 7.34
CA PRO A 156 1.39 32.70 8.77
C PRO A 156 0.40 31.59 9.17
N ALA A 157 -0.53 31.24 8.29
CA ALA A 157 -1.48 30.14 8.50
C ALA A 157 -0.92 28.78 8.04
N ALA A 158 0.21 28.78 7.32
CA ALA A 158 0.83 27.56 6.82
C ALA A 158 1.10 26.56 7.94
N VAL A 159 0.64 25.34 7.74
CA VAL A 159 0.82 24.23 8.67
C VAL A 159 2.20 23.62 8.46
N ARG A 160 3.01 23.59 9.52
CA ARG A 160 4.36 23.05 9.50
C ARG A 160 4.40 21.67 10.14
N LEU A 161 4.73 20.65 9.36
CA LEU A 161 4.73 19.25 9.78
C LEU A 161 6.13 18.63 9.70
N PRO A 162 6.49 17.73 10.64
CA PRO A 162 7.67 16.89 10.47
C PRO A 162 7.51 16.04 9.20
N ALA A 163 8.58 15.89 8.43
CA ALA A 163 8.53 15.32 7.09
C ALA A 163 9.35 14.04 7.01
N LEU A 164 8.70 12.95 6.61
CA LEU A 164 9.31 11.63 6.48
C LEU A 164 8.58 10.81 5.42
N TRP A 165 9.24 9.77 4.93
CA TRP A 165 8.64 8.78 4.05
C TRP A 165 8.42 7.48 4.83
N ALA A 166 7.16 7.07 4.98
CA ALA A 166 6.82 5.73 5.47
C ALA A 166 6.70 4.77 4.28
N GLY A 167 7.70 3.91 4.07
CA GLY A 167 7.82 3.07 2.87
C GLY A 167 8.49 1.72 3.12
N TYR A 168 8.70 0.95 2.04
CA TYR A 168 9.28 -0.39 2.11
C TYR A 168 10.74 -0.37 2.54
N GLY A 169 11.19 -1.38 3.27
CA GLY A 169 12.62 -1.68 3.32
C GLY A 169 13.10 -2.19 1.96
N ILE A 170 14.19 -1.63 1.42
CA ILE A 170 14.82 -2.12 0.19
C ILE A 170 16.17 -2.74 0.58
N GLU A 171 16.12 -3.77 1.41
CA GLU A 171 17.33 -4.46 1.91
C GLU A 171 18.08 -5.14 0.76
N PRO A 172 19.42 -5.24 0.77
CA PRO A 172 20.35 -4.62 1.71
C PRO A 172 20.70 -3.16 1.38
N TYR A 173 20.06 -2.56 0.37
CA TYR A 173 20.45 -1.28 -0.23
C TYR A 173 20.09 -0.08 0.64
N ARG A 174 18.90 -0.11 1.22
CA ARG A 174 18.46 0.83 2.25
C ARG A 174 18.29 0.05 3.55
N PRO A 175 19.36 -0.08 4.35
CA PRO A 175 19.32 -0.89 5.56
C PRO A 175 18.37 -0.26 6.58
N TYR A 176 17.83 -1.11 7.46
CA TYR A 176 17.18 -0.68 8.68
C TYR A 176 18.14 0.20 9.51
N ASP A 177 17.90 1.51 9.53
CA ASP A 177 18.49 2.33 10.56
C ASP A 177 17.72 2.05 11.86
N GLY A 178 18.40 1.49 12.86
CA GLY A 178 17.79 1.24 14.17
C GLY A 178 17.34 2.49 14.94
N GLN A 179 17.24 3.64 14.26
CA GLN A 179 16.92 4.97 14.78
C GLN A 179 15.56 5.48 14.27
N GLY A 180 14.94 4.87 13.26
CA GLY A 180 13.64 5.28 12.71
C GLY A 180 12.42 4.63 13.41
N ARG A 181 11.24 5.25 13.29
CA ARG A 181 9.97 4.60 13.66
C ARG A 181 9.67 3.47 12.67
N ALA A 182 9.02 2.44 13.18
CA ALA A 182 8.60 1.27 12.41
C ALA A 182 7.10 1.09 12.52
N PHE A 183 6.41 0.99 11.38
CA PHE A 183 5.01 0.68 11.28
C PHE A 183 4.87 -0.71 10.66
N ALA A 184 5.12 -1.74 11.48
CA ALA A 184 5.24 -3.12 11.03
C ALA A 184 6.28 -3.31 9.91
N TRP A 185 5.84 -3.56 8.68
CA TRP A 185 6.68 -3.73 7.49
C TRP A 185 7.17 -2.40 6.88
N PHE A 186 6.52 -1.29 7.22
CA PHE A 186 6.92 0.04 6.78
C PHE A 186 7.91 0.67 7.75
N ARG A 187 8.87 1.43 7.21
CA ARG A 187 9.86 2.18 7.97
C ARG A 187 9.77 3.65 7.62
N THR A 188 10.05 4.51 8.60
CA THR A 188 10.15 5.95 8.37
C THR A 188 11.56 6.34 7.98
N TYR A 189 11.69 7.02 6.86
CA TYR A 189 12.96 7.54 6.35
C TYR A 189 12.90 9.07 6.28
N PRO A 190 13.93 9.79 6.76
CA PRO A 190 14.06 11.21 6.47
C PRO A 190 14.05 11.45 4.96
N LEU A 191 13.32 12.48 4.51
CA LEU A 191 13.15 12.74 3.08
C LEU A 191 14.47 12.99 2.34
N ASP A 192 15.55 13.36 3.03
CA ASP A 192 16.90 13.55 2.48
C ASP A 192 17.69 12.28 2.26
N THR A 193 17.25 11.16 2.83
CA THR A 193 17.89 9.85 2.64
C THR A 193 17.28 9.05 1.47
N ILE A 194 16.12 9.47 0.95
CA ILE A 194 15.45 8.82 -0.19
C ILE A 194 15.74 9.54 -1.52
N PRO A 195 15.65 8.83 -2.67
CA PRO A 195 15.88 9.42 -3.98
C PRO A 195 14.99 10.65 -4.20
N PRO A 196 15.55 11.78 -4.65
CA PRO A 196 14.75 12.94 -5.05
C PRO A 196 13.98 12.62 -6.32
N LEU A 197 12.74 13.11 -6.41
CA LEU A 197 11.91 12.97 -7.60
C LEU A 197 11.80 14.32 -8.32
N ASP A 198 11.52 14.27 -9.62
CA ASP A 198 11.12 15.41 -10.43
C ASP A 198 9.66 15.75 -10.10
N GLU A 199 9.45 16.48 -9.00
CA GLU A 199 8.12 16.76 -8.46
C GLU A 199 7.23 17.53 -9.46
N GLU A 200 7.83 18.34 -10.33
CA GLU A 200 7.11 19.09 -11.39
C GLU A 200 6.52 18.17 -12.46
N SER A 201 7.01 16.93 -12.58
CA SER A 201 6.51 15.95 -13.55
C SER A 201 5.21 15.25 -13.13
N PHE A 202 4.76 15.43 -11.89
CA PHE A 202 3.52 14.83 -11.36
C PHE A 202 2.38 15.86 -11.39
N VAL A 203 1.73 15.97 -12.54
CA VAL A 203 0.71 16.98 -12.83
C VAL A 203 -0.73 16.46 -12.68
N GLY A 204 -0.89 15.24 -12.18
CA GLY A 204 -2.15 14.55 -11.93
C GLY A 204 -2.69 13.73 -13.08
N ASP A 205 -1.91 13.53 -14.14
CA ASP A 205 -2.30 12.73 -15.30
C ASP A 205 -1.80 11.28 -15.25
N PHE A 206 -0.92 10.94 -14.29
CA PHE A 206 -0.30 9.62 -14.16
C PHE A 206 0.37 9.15 -15.46
N ALA A 207 0.97 10.06 -16.24
CA ALA A 207 1.58 9.72 -17.52
C ALA A 207 2.67 8.63 -17.42
N TRP A 208 3.32 8.48 -16.27
CA TRP A 208 4.27 7.39 -16.00
C TRP A 208 3.62 6.03 -15.84
N PHE A 209 2.36 5.99 -15.42
CA PHE A 209 1.61 4.75 -15.22
C PHE A 209 1.14 4.18 -16.57
N GLY A 210 0.99 5.03 -17.58
CA GLY A 210 0.53 4.66 -18.91
C GLY A 210 -0.99 4.85 -19.04
N ASP A 211 -1.69 3.84 -19.55
CA ASP A 211 -3.15 3.89 -19.64
C ASP A 211 -3.79 3.79 -18.25
N ILE A 212 -4.45 4.87 -17.83
CA ILE A 212 -5.14 4.94 -16.54
C ILE A 212 -6.53 4.29 -16.58
N GLY A 213 -7.06 4.00 -17.78
CA GLY A 213 -8.36 3.36 -17.98
C GLY A 213 -9.56 4.29 -17.84
N ASP A 214 -10.74 3.73 -18.11
CA ASP A 214 -12.01 4.45 -18.06
C ASP A 214 -12.41 4.83 -16.62
N PRO A 215 -13.22 5.88 -16.43
CA PRO A 215 -13.85 6.15 -15.14
C PRO A 215 -14.74 4.99 -14.67
N LEU A 216 -14.71 4.72 -13.37
CA LEU A 216 -15.55 3.75 -12.71
C LEU A 216 -16.71 4.47 -12.00
N ASP A 217 -17.92 4.36 -12.53
CA ASP A 217 -19.12 5.02 -11.96
C ASP A 217 -19.31 4.69 -10.47
N HIS A 218 -19.11 3.42 -10.09
CA HIS A 218 -19.25 2.99 -8.70
C HIS A 218 -18.21 3.60 -7.77
N ARG A 219 -17.03 3.97 -8.27
CA ARG A 219 -15.99 4.68 -7.50
C ARG A 219 -16.24 6.18 -7.46
N THR A 220 -16.80 6.74 -8.53
CA THR A 220 -17.25 8.14 -8.56
C THR A 220 -18.31 8.36 -7.48
N ALA A 221 -19.24 7.41 -7.32
CA ALA A 221 -20.24 7.43 -6.25
C ALA A 221 -19.63 7.40 -4.82
N VAL A 222 -18.36 6.98 -4.65
CA VAL A 222 -17.64 7.06 -3.37
C VAL A 222 -17.03 8.46 -3.16
N THR A 223 -16.51 9.09 -4.21
CA THR A 223 -15.88 10.42 -4.11
C THR A 223 -16.89 11.57 -4.10
N ASP A 224 -18.03 11.46 -4.79
CA ASP A 224 -19.02 12.55 -4.90
C ASP A 224 -19.53 13.06 -3.54
N PRO A 225 -19.88 12.19 -2.56
CA PRO A 225 -20.32 12.67 -1.25
C PRO A 225 -19.22 13.38 -0.48
N ILE A 226 -17.95 12.96 -0.66
CA ILE A 226 -16.78 13.59 -0.03
C ILE A 226 -16.56 14.98 -0.63
N GLU A 227 -16.57 15.08 -1.96
CA GLU A 227 -16.44 16.35 -2.66
C GLU A 227 -17.57 17.33 -2.30
N ALA A 228 -18.82 16.85 -2.26
CA ALA A 228 -19.97 17.66 -1.84
C ALA A 228 -19.87 18.13 -0.38
N ALA A 229 -19.24 17.35 0.51
CA ALA A 229 -18.98 17.75 1.88
C ALA A 229 -17.86 18.79 1.97
N LEU A 230 -16.75 18.59 1.26
CA LEU A 230 -15.61 19.52 1.18
C LEU A 230 -16.00 20.88 0.58
N ALA A 231 -16.88 20.88 -0.42
CA ALA A 231 -17.34 22.12 -1.07
C ALA A 231 -18.05 23.08 -0.09
N LYS A 232 -18.64 22.56 1.00
CA LYS A 232 -19.26 23.39 2.06
C LYS A 232 -18.22 24.21 2.84
N ASP A 233 -16.99 23.72 2.86
CA ASP A 233 -15.83 24.36 3.50
C ASP A 233 -14.96 25.12 2.47
N GLY A 234 -15.40 25.21 1.20
CA GLY A 234 -14.63 25.86 0.13
C GLY A 234 -13.45 25.04 -0.39
N LEU A 235 -13.40 23.74 -0.08
CA LEU A 235 -12.35 22.81 -0.46
C LEU A 235 -12.79 21.92 -1.63
N ALA A 236 -11.82 21.35 -2.35
CA ALA A 236 -12.03 20.41 -3.44
C ALA A 236 -11.05 19.24 -3.37
N LEU A 237 -11.43 18.10 -3.96
CA LEU A 237 -10.51 16.98 -4.15
C LEU A 237 -9.53 17.29 -5.29
N PRO A 238 -8.21 17.08 -5.10
CA PRO A 238 -7.23 17.18 -6.17
C PRO A 238 -7.52 16.18 -7.30
N ALA A 239 -7.22 16.57 -8.53
CA ALA A 239 -7.49 15.76 -9.72
C ALA A 239 -6.75 14.41 -9.68
N ASP A 240 -5.53 14.39 -9.13
CA ASP A 240 -4.70 13.19 -9.02
C ASP A 240 -5.27 12.19 -8.01
N PHE A 241 -5.78 12.67 -6.87
CA PHE A 241 -6.54 11.88 -5.92
C PHE A 241 -7.77 11.24 -6.59
N THR A 242 -8.59 12.06 -7.25
CA THR A 242 -9.80 11.57 -7.91
C THR A 242 -9.46 10.54 -8.98
N ALA A 243 -8.40 10.76 -9.77
CA ALA A 243 -7.95 9.80 -10.77
C ALA A 243 -7.50 8.47 -10.14
N LEU A 244 -6.70 8.50 -9.08
CA LEU A 244 -6.25 7.29 -8.38
C LEU A 244 -7.42 6.43 -7.91
N ILE A 245 -8.47 7.07 -7.38
CA ILE A 245 -9.64 6.36 -6.82
C ILE A 245 -10.61 5.87 -7.90
N THR A 246 -10.80 6.64 -8.97
CA THR A 246 -11.92 6.45 -9.90
C THR A 246 -11.55 5.83 -11.24
N ARG A 247 -10.27 5.72 -11.60
CA ARG A 247 -9.86 5.20 -12.92
C ARG A 247 -9.56 3.72 -12.88
N ALA A 248 -10.03 2.96 -13.86
CA ALA A 248 -10.03 1.50 -13.83
C ALA A 248 -8.65 0.86 -13.60
N ASN A 249 -7.59 1.39 -14.21
CA ASN A 249 -6.25 0.81 -14.06
C ASN A 249 -5.49 1.36 -12.85
N LEU A 250 -5.86 2.54 -12.35
CA LEU A 250 -5.28 3.14 -11.14
C LEU A 250 -5.95 2.66 -9.86
N HIS A 251 -7.26 2.40 -9.89
CA HIS A 251 -8.00 1.92 -8.75
C HIS A 251 -7.35 0.63 -8.22
N ARG A 252 -6.97 0.65 -6.93
CA ARG A 252 -6.28 -0.46 -6.24
C ARG A 252 -4.96 -0.89 -6.91
N CYS A 253 -4.30 -0.02 -7.67
CA CYS A 253 -2.95 -0.29 -8.15
C CYS A 253 -1.97 -0.42 -6.97
N LEU A 254 -2.16 0.39 -5.93
CA LEU A 254 -1.38 0.31 -4.70
C LEU A 254 -1.64 -1.00 -3.94
N ASP A 255 -2.90 -1.46 -3.86
CA ASP A 255 -3.27 -2.69 -3.15
C ASP A 255 -2.59 -3.94 -3.74
N ARG A 256 -2.47 -3.98 -5.07
CA ARG A 256 -1.94 -5.14 -5.80
C ARG A 256 -0.46 -5.37 -5.54
N GLU A 257 0.31 -4.29 -5.48
CA GLU A 257 1.76 -4.33 -5.24
C GLU A 257 2.09 -4.15 -3.74
N GLY A 258 1.11 -3.69 -2.94
CA GLY A 258 1.28 -3.15 -1.60
C GLY A 258 1.58 -4.14 -0.49
N GLY A 259 1.92 -5.41 -0.79
CA GLY A 259 2.24 -6.41 0.24
C GLY A 259 1.15 -6.55 1.31
N GLY A 260 -0.12 -6.26 0.95
CA GLY A 260 -1.27 -6.28 1.84
C GLY A 260 -1.76 -4.93 2.34
N ALA A 261 -1.08 -3.82 2.01
CA ALA A 261 -1.65 -2.48 2.11
C ALA A 261 -2.85 -2.32 1.17
N TRP A 262 -3.77 -1.41 1.47
CA TRP A 262 -5.07 -1.37 0.82
C TRP A 262 -5.73 0.01 0.78
N THR A 263 -6.54 0.25 -0.25
CA THR A 263 -7.28 1.49 -0.48
C THR A 263 -8.50 1.58 0.45
N ASP A 264 -8.53 2.60 1.30
CA ASP A 264 -9.63 2.90 2.24
C ASP A 264 -10.07 4.36 2.08
N VAL A 265 -11.13 4.64 1.34
CA VAL A 265 -11.57 6.02 1.14
C VAL A 265 -12.60 6.41 2.20
N SER A 266 -12.19 7.26 3.14
CA SER A 266 -13.04 7.72 4.24
C SER A 266 -12.81 9.20 4.55
N GLY A 267 -13.88 9.99 4.67
CA GLY A 267 -13.80 11.41 5.00
C GLY A 267 -14.99 12.23 4.48
N PRO A 268 -14.90 13.57 4.49
CA PRO A 268 -13.79 14.35 5.05
C PRO A 268 -13.78 14.34 6.58
N LEU A 269 -12.58 14.36 7.16
CA LEU A 269 -12.31 14.43 8.59
C LEU A 269 -11.76 15.82 8.93
N SER A 270 -11.98 16.31 10.15
CA SER A 270 -11.29 17.50 10.64
C SER A 270 -9.80 17.21 10.82
N SER A 271 -8.94 18.13 10.39
CA SER A 271 -7.51 18.04 10.65
C SER A 271 -7.22 18.25 12.15
N PRO A 272 -6.32 17.46 12.75
CA PRO A 272 -5.87 17.68 14.13
C PRO A 272 -4.89 18.87 14.25
N ALA A 273 -4.33 19.35 13.14
CA ALA A 273 -3.36 20.44 13.12
C ALA A 273 -4.02 21.82 12.99
N ASP A 274 -5.09 21.93 12.21
CA ASP A 274 -5.89 23.15 12.05
C ASP A 274 -7.37 22.78 11.83
N PRO A 275 -8.32 23.33 12.62
CA PRO A 275 -9.74 23.03 12.47
C PRO A 275 -10.37 23.54 11.15
N ALA A 276 -9.74 24.48 10.44
CA ALA A 276 -10.17 24.92 9.11
C ALA A 276 -9.83 23.89 8.02
N ASP A 277 -8.86 23.02 8.27
CA ASP A 277 -8.36 22.06 7.31
C ASP A 277 -9.13 20.73 7.37
N ARG A 278 -9.01 19.95 6.30
CA ARG A 278 -9.66 18.64 6.19
C ARG A 278 -8.68 17.55 5.81
N MET A 279 -9.02 16.32 6.16
CA MET A 279 -8.28 15.14 5.73
C MET A 279 -9.23 14.11 5.12
N VAL A 280 -8.76 13.36 4.14
CA VAL A 280 -9.46 12.21 3.57
C VAL A 280 -8.50 11.01 3.67
N LEU A 281 -8.87 10.00 4.45
CA LEU A 281 -8.15 8.73 4.43
C LEU A 281 -8.31 8.13 3.04
N PHE A 282 -7.23 7.59 2.48
CA PHE A 282 -7.30 6.87 1.20
C PHE A 282 -6.53 5.56 1.18
N PHE A 283 -5.60 5.33 2.10
CA PHE A 283 -4.75 4.16 2.05
C PHE A 283 -4.28 3.76 3.44
N ARG A 284 -4.15 2.46 3.69
CA ARG A 284 -3.64 1.92 4.95
C ARG A 284 -2.68 0.78 4.70
N ASP A 285 -1.78 0.56 5.65
CA ASP A 285 -1.05 -0.70 5.65
C ASP A 285 -1.95 -1.87 6.07
N GLN A 286 -1.41 -3.06 5.88
CA GLN A 286 -2.04 -4.34 6.21
C GLN A 286 -2.61 -4.39 7.64
N GLN A 287 -1.92 -3.80 8.61
CA GLN A 287 -2.27 -3.91 10.02
C GLN A 287 -2.92 -2.63 10.58
N SER A 288 -3.12 -1.60 9.73
CA SER A 288 -3.50 -0.26 10.17
C SER A 288 -2.56 0.29 11.26
N CYS A 289 -1.28 -0.05 11.17
CA CYS A 289 -0.19 0.58 11.91
C CYS A 289 0.24 1.91 11.31
N VAL A 290 -0.04 2.13 10.02
CA VAL A 290 0.13 3.42 9.34
C VAL A 290 -1.01 3.64 8.35
N MET A 291 -1.54 4.85 8.39
CA MET A 291 -2.60 5.32 7.51
C MET A 291 -2.11 6.55 6.78
N TRP A 292 -2.44 6.64 5.49
CA TRP A 292 -2.15 7.78 4.63
C TRP A 292 -3.43 8.55 4.32
N TYR A 293 -3.34 9.85 4.50
CA TYR A 293 -4.42 10.79 4.32
C TYR A 293 -4.02 11.83 3.28
N LEU A 294 -4.98 12.20 2.44
CA LEU A 294 -4.93 13.45 1.70
C LEU A 294 -5.25 14.58 2.67
N TYR A 295 -4.30 15.48 2.87
CA TYR A 295 -4.48 16.71 3.63
C TYR A 295 -4.92 17.83 2.70
N LEU A 296 -5.95 18.57 3.10
CA LEU A 296 -6.54 19.69 2.37
C LEU A 296 -6.48 20.93 3.25
N HIS A 297 -5.58 21.85 2.89
CA HIS A 297 -5.42 23.11 3.59
C HIS A 297 -6.45 24.13 3.07
N HIS A 298 -6.97 24.98 3.94
CA HIS A 298 -8.02 25.97 3.65
C HIS A 298 -7.65 27.03 2.60
N ASP A 299 -6.38 27.17 2.22
CA ASP A 299 -5.95 28.01 1.09
C ASP A 299 -5.98 27.30 -0.28
N GLY A 300 -6.40 26.03 -0.30
CA GLY A 300 -6.50 25.22 -1.52
C GLY A 300 -5.27 24.37 -1.82
N GLN A 301 -4.18 24.48 -1.04
CA GLN A 301 -3.06 23.56 -1.14
C GLN A 301 -3.39 22.19 -0.55
N SER A 302 -2.69 21.16 -1.02
CA SER A 302 -2.86 19.79 -0.53
C SER A 302 -1.53 19.05 -0.47
N ALA A 303 -1.49 17.99 0.32
CA ALA A 303 -0.34 17.08 0.40
C ALA A 303 -0.80 15.70 0.90
N VAL A 304 0.07 14.70 0.77
CA VAL A 304 -0.12 13.42 1.45
C VAL A 304 0.57 13.48 2.80
N VAL A 305 -0.16 13.10 3.84
CA VAL A 305 0.35 12.94 5.21
C VAL A 305 0.14 11.51 5.68
N CYS A 306 0.93 11.04 6.65
CA CYS A 306 0.69 9.76 7.32
C CYS A 306 0.60 9.89 8.84
N SER A 307 -0.03 8.90 9.47
CA SER A 307 -0.17 8.78 10.93
C SER A 307 -0.25 7.31 11.35
N ASP A 308 0.13 7.01 12.59
CA ASP A 308 -0.16 5.73 13.27
C ASP A 308 -1.51 5.74 13.99
N ARG A 309 -2.23 6.87 13.99
CA ARG A 309 -3.57 7.00 14.56
C ARG A 309 -4.66 6.92 13.51
N ASP A 310 -5.69 6.15 13.83
CA ASP A 310 -6.86 6.03 12.97
C ASP A 310 -7.88 7.12 13.26
N PHE A 311 -7.73 8.26 12.58
CA PHE A 311 -8.65 9.40 12.74
C PHE A 311 -10.09 9.12 12.29
N THR A 312 -10.38 8.00 11.60
CA THR A 312 -11.78 7.63 11.30
C THR A 312 -12.49 7.04 12.53
N ARG A 313 -11.72 6.51 13.49
CA ARG A 313 -12.23 5.90 14.73
C ARG A 313 -11.95 6.73 15.97
N GLU A 314 -10.77 7.34 16.03
CA GLU A 314 -10.27 8.10 17.17
C GLU A 314 -10.48 9.59 16.95
N ARG A 315 -11.67 10.08 17.33
CA ARG A 315 -11.98 11.51 17.23
C ARG A 315 -11.21 12.31 18.29
N ALA A 316 -10.15 12.99 17.82
CA ALA A 316 -9.50 14.17 18.41
C ALA A 316 -9.31 14.16 19.93
N ALA A 317 -8.35 13.37 20.43
CA ALA A 317 -7.55 13.82 21.57
C ALA A 317 -6.44 14.73 21.00
N GLY A 318 -6.29 15.94 21.56
CA GLY A 318 -5.53 17.03 20.94
C GLY A 318 -4.09 16.69 20.53
N TYR A 319 -3.62 17.38 19.49
CA TYR A 319 -2.26 17.29 18.96
C TYR A 319 -1.22 17.57 20.07
N GLY A 320 -0.40 16.57 20.38
CA GLY A 320 0.78 16.74 21.21
C GLY A 320 1.93 17.41 20.46
N PRO A 321 2.91 18.02 21.16
CA PRO A 321 4.06 18.69 20.55
C PRO A 321 4.98 17.79 19.71
N ASP A 322 4.81 16.47 19.79
CA ASP A 322 5.64 15.46 19.10
C ASP A 322 5.08 15.02 17.74
N GLY A 323 3.97 15.60 17.28
CA GLY A 323 3.41 15.38 15.94
C GLY A 323 2.69 14.06 15.74
N GLU A 324 1.36 14.12 15.57
CA GLU A 324 0.52 12.94 15.26
C GLU A 324 0.35 12.70 13.76
N ILE A 325 0.74 13.68 12.93
CA ILE A 325 0.71 13.62 11.48
C ILE A 325 2.06 14.05 10.92
N PHE A 326 2.50 13.35 9.88
CA PHE A 326 3.77 13.59 9.21
C PHE A 326 3.54 13.89 7.74
N TRP A 327 4.22 14.89 7.20
CA TRP A 327 4.21 15.15 5.77
C TRP A 327 4.98 14.05 5.04
N THR A 328 4.40 13.53 3.95
CA THR A 328 4.92 12.35 3.24
C THR A 328 5.27 12.63 1.78
N ALA A 329 4.38 13.28 1.04
CA ALA A 329 4.57 13.60 -0.37
C ALA A 329 3.79 14.86 -0.77
N PRO A 330 4.23 15.60 -1.79
CA PRO A 330 3.56 16.82 -2.23
C PRO A 330 2.24 16.55 -2.96
N SER A 331 2.04 15.34 -3.49
CA SER A 331 0.83 14.96 -4.23
C SER A 331 0.53 13.47 -4.09
N VAL A 332 -0.68 13.06 -4.43
CA VAL A 332 -1.09 11.65 -4.41
C VAL A 332 -0.39 10.88 -5.52
N GLU A 333 -0.19 11.52 -6.67
CA GLU A 333 0.54 10.92 -7.78
C GLU A 333 2.02 10.62 -7.41
N SER A 334 2.71 11.59 -6.80
CA SER A 334 4.11 11.40 -6.39
C SER A 334 4.25 10.36 -5.28
N PHE A 335 3.27 10.30 -4.36
CA PHE A 335 3.14 9.22 -3.38
C PHE A 335 3.00 7.86 -4.06
N ALA A 336 2.03 7.73 -4.98
CA ALA A 336 1.75 6.48 -5.69
C ALA A 336 2.95 5.99 -6.49
N TYR A 337 3.63 6.90 -7.20
CA TYR A 337 4.85 6.59 -7.94
C TYR A 337 5.91 5.97 -7.04
N ARG A 338 6.26 6.67 -5.93
CA ARG A 338 7.30 6.20 -5.02
C ARG A 338 6.89 4.88 -4.37
N PHE A 339 5.66 4.78 -3.91
CA PHE A 339 5.14 3.56 -3.28
C PHE A 339 5.28 2.34 -4.20
N LEU A 340 4.85 2.45 -5.46
CA LEU A 340 4.92 1.35 -6.42
C LEU A 340 6.36 1.00 -6.82
N VAL A 341 7.24 1.99 -6.98
CA VAL A 341 8.66 1.76 -7.25
C VAL A 341 9.29 0.96 -6.11
N GLU A 342 9.02 1.34 -4.86
CA GLU A 342 9.58 0.64 -3.70
C GLU A 342 8.99 -0.74 -3.48
N ALA A 343 7.68 -0.91 -3.69
CA ALA A 343 7.02 -2.21 -3.64
C ALA A 343 7.62 -3.20 -4.65
N ARG A 344 7.77 -2.76 -5.91
CA ARG A 344 8.38 -3.56 -6.98
C ARG A 344 9.83 -3.88 -6.71
N LEU A 345 10.62 -2.92 -6.23
CA LEU A 345 12.01 -3.17 -5.83
C LEU A 345 12.09 -4.16 -4.68
N SER A 346 11.23 -4.05 -3.66
CA SER A 346 11.18 -4.99 -2.55
C SER A 346 10.89 -6.42 -3.04
N SER A 347 9.92 -6.60 -3.94
CA SER A 347 9.62 -7.90 -4.55
C SER A 347 10.78 -8.41 -5.41
N ALA A 348 11.34 -7.59 -6.29
CA ALA A 348 12.45 -7.97 -7.15
C ALA A 348 13.70 -8.39 -6.36
N VAL A 349 13.97 -7.71 -5.24
CA VAL A 349 15.02 -8.10 -4.30
C VAL A 349 14.71 -9.45 -3.66
N TYR A 350 13.49 -9.64 -3.16
CA TYR A 350 13.07 -10.88 -2.50
C TYR A 350 13.16 -12.09 -3.46
N ASP A 351 12.70 -11.90 -4.69
CA ASP A 351 12.70 -12.90 -5.76
C ASP A 351 14.07 -13.06 -6.44
N LYS A 352 15.06 -12.26 -6.02
CA LYS A 352 16.43 -12.27 -6.56
C LYS A 352 16.46 -12.10 -8.07
N GLU A 353 15.66 -11.16 -8.57
CA GLU A 353 15.69 -10.78 -9.97
C GLU A 353 17.06 -10.22 -10.36
N ARG A 354 17.33 -10.18 -11.66
CA ARG A 354 18.58 -9.62 -12.17
C ARG A 354 18.39 -8.14 -12.43
N ALA A 355 19.35 -7.32 -12.02
CA ALA A 355 19.31 -5.87 -12.24
C ALA A 355 19.19 -5.52 -13.74
N GLY A 356 19.74 -6.34 -14.64
CA GLY A 356 19.61 -6.16 -16.09
C GLY A 356 18.19 -6.27 -16.65
N ASP A 357 17.28 -6.90 -15.89
CA ASP A 357 15.89 -7.15 -16.30
C ASP A 357 14.92 -6.10 -15.71
N LEU A 358 15.40 -5.23 -14.81
CA LEU A 358 14.60 -4.17 -14.20
C LEU A 358 14.31 -3.02 -15.16
N ASP A 359 13.14 -2.40 -14.97
CA ASP A 359 12.79 -1.16 -15.63
C ASP A 359 13.80 -0.03 -15.32
N PRO A 360 14.09 0.88 -16.27
CA PRO A 360 15.03 1.98 -16.06
C PRO A 360 14.72 2.88 -14.86
N GLU A 361 13.44 3.06 -14.51
CA GLU A 361 13.01 3.84 -13.35
C GLU A 361 13.39 3.16 -12.03
N LEU A 362 13.20 1.85 -11.92
CA LEU A 362 13.60 1.07 -10.75
C LEU A 362 15.12 1.08 -10.57
N LEU A 363 15.85 0.97 -11.68
CA LEU A 363 17.31 1.08 -11.70
C LEU A 363 17.81 2.46 -11.26
N ALA A 364 17.18 3.53 -11.75
CA ALA A 364 17.52 4.89 -11.34
C ALA A 364 17.25 5.12 -9.86
N TYR A 365 16.14 4.60 -9.33
CA TYR A 365 15.83 4.65 -7.90
C TYR A 365 16.86 3.88 -7.07
N LEU A 366 17.20 2.66 -7.46
CA LEU A 366 18.16 1.79 -6.77
C LEU A 366 19.59 2.36 -6.81
N ALA A 367 19.96 3.05 -7.88
CA ALA A 367 21.28 3.67 -8.06
C ALA A 367 21.60 4.75 -7.01
N HIS A 368 20.60 5.32 -6.34
CA HIS A 368 20.80 6.22 -5.21
C HIS A 368 21.44 5.52 -4.00
N TYR A 369 21.18 4.23 -3.83
CA TYR A 369 21.65 3.43 -2.69
C TYR A 369 22.92 2.64 -2.96
N VAL A 370 23.19 2.33 -4.23
CA VAL A 370 24.39 1.57 -4.61
C VAL A 370 25.56 2.54 -4.77
N PRO A 371 26.74 2.27 -4.17
CA PRO A 371 27.92 3.08 -4.37
C PRO A 371 28.25 3.20 -5.86
N GLY A 372 28.23 4.42 -6.39
CA GLY A 372 28.69 4.65 -7.76
C GLY A 372 30.16 4.23 -7.92
N PRO A 373 30.63 3.88 -9.13
CA PRO A 373 32.04 3.63 -9.37
C PRO A 373 32.83 4.93 -9.09
N GLY A 374 33.33 5.10 -7.87
CA GLY A 374 34.13 6.25 -7.45
C GLY A 374 33.69 7.00 -6.18
N ARG A 375 32.68 6.54 -5.42
CA ARG A 375 32.49 7.02 -4.02
C ARG A 375 33.16 6.02 -3.08
N PRO A 376 34.10 6.46 -2.20
CA PRO A 376 34.78 5.58 -1.24
C PRO A 376 33.81 4.96 -0.24
#